data_AF-A0A933SX37-F1
#
_entry.id   AF-A0A933SX37-F1
#
_cell.length_a   1.000
_cell.length_b   1.000
_cell.length_c   1.000
_cell.angle_alpha   90.00
_cell.angle_beta   90.00
_cell.angle_gamma   90.00
#
_symmetry.space_group_name_H-M   'P 1'
#
loop_
_entity.id
_entity.type
_entity.pdbx_description
1 polymer ?
#
loop_
_entity_poly.entity_id
_entity_poly.type
_entity_poly.pdbx_seq_one_letter_code
_entity_poly.pdbx_strand_id
1 'polypeptide(L)' 'MSIQTLSPIDIRKLGLEALEKTLGPIGMVRFLQQYEGGVGDYTRERERLLKGLSVKDIIEDIKEKRKVR' A
#
# COMPACT_ATOMS: atom_id res chain seq x y z
N MET A 1 -22.04 20.05 -0.79
CA MET A 1 -22.68 18.72 -0.92
C MET A 1 -23.15 18.29 0.46
N SER A 2 -24.36 17.75 0.58
CA SER A 2 -24.84 17.20 1.86
C SER A 2 -24.20 15.82 2.08
N ILE A 3 -23.58 15.59 3.24
CA ILE A 3 -22.98 14.29 3.58
C ILE A 3 -24.05 13.17 3.57
N GLN A 4 -25.31 13.54 3.85
CA GLN A 4 -26.45 12.61 3.95
C GLN A 4 -26.86 11.98 2.61
N THR A 5 -26.38 12.51 1.47
CA THR A 5 -26.72 12.01 0.13
C THR A 5 -25.57 11.26 -0.54
N LEU A 6 -24.42 11.13 0.13
CA LEU A 6 -23.24 10.48 -0.44
C LEU A 6 -23.34 8.97 -0.29
N SER A 7 -22.93 8.24 -1.33
CA SER A 7 -22.80 6.80 -1.22
C SER A 7 -21.64 6.44 -0.28
N PRO A 8 -21.62 5.23 0.30
CA PRO A 8 -20.49 4.78 1.12
C PRO A 8 -19.14 4.87 0.40
N ILE A 9 -19.11 4.67 -0.93
CA ILE A 9 -17.88 4.77 -1.72
C ILE A 9 -17.40 6.22 -1.85
N ASP A 10 -18.32 7.17 -1.98
CA ASP A 10 -17.99 8.61 -2.03
C ASP A 10 -17.44 9.08 -0.68
N ILE A 11 -18.06 8.64 0.43
CA ILE A 11 -17.59 8.93 1.79
C ILE A 11 -16.17 8.35 1.99
N ARG A 12 -15.94 7.10 1.56
CA ARG A 12 -14.62 6.47 1.66
C ARG A 12 -13.57 7.25 0.85
N LYS A 13 -13.90 7.66 -0.37
CA LYS A 13 -12.98 8.44 -1.22
C LYS A 13 -12.60 9.77 -0.56
N LEU A 14 -13.58 10.52 -0.08
CA LEU A 14 -13.34 11.79 0.61
C LEU A 14 -12.51 11.60 1.90
N GLY A 15 -12.77 10.52 2.64
CA GLY A 15 -11.98 10.16 3.82
C GLY A 15 -10.51 9.88 3.48
N LEU A 16 -10.24 9.12 2.42
CA LEU A 16 -8.88 8.84 1.96
C LEU A 16 -8.16 10.13 1.52
N GLU A 17 -8.82 10.98 0.73
CA GLU A 17 -8.27 12.27 0.29
C GLU A 17 -7.93 13.18 1.48
N ALA A 18 -8.79 13.22 2.50
CA ALA A 18 -8.54 14.00 3.71
C ALA A 18 -7.35 13.44 4.52
N LEU A 19 -7.27 12.12 4.68
CA LEU A 19 -6.17 11.47 5.38
C LEU A 19 -4.83 11.69 4.68
N GLU A 20 -4.78 11.51 3.35
CA GLU A 20 -3.58 11.75 2.55
C GLU A 20 -3.12 13.21 2.67
N LYS A 21 -4.03 14.17 2.56
CA LYS A 21 -3.73 15.59 2.65
C LYS A 21 -3.10 15.98 3.99
N THR A 22 -3.54 15.37 5.09
CA THR A 22 -3.07 15.71 6.44
C THR A 22 -1.83 14.91 6.86
N LEU A 23 -1.77 13.62 6.53
CA LEU A 23 -0.75 12.70 7.05
C LEU A 23 0.33 12.36 6.02
N GLY A 24 0.15 12.76 4.76
CA GLY A 24 0.90 12.25 3.63
C GLY A 24 0.59 10.77 3.35
N PRO A 25 1.11 10.22 2.24
CA PRO A 25 0.80 8.86 1.81
C PRO A 25 1.23 7.79 2.83
N ILE A 26 2.40 7.97 3.47
CA ILE A 26 2.92 7.03 4.47
C ILE A 26 2.07 7.05 5.74
N GLY A 27 1.72 8.25 6.22
CA GLY A 27 0.92 8.40 7.44
C GLY A 27 -0.51 7.89 7.26
N MET A 28 -1.12 8.14 6.09
CA MET A 28 -2.43 7.58 5.74
C MET A 28 -2.43 6.04 5.78
N VAL A 29 -1.45 5.39 5.13
CA VAL A 29 -1.38 3.91 5.12
C VAL A 29 -1.25 3.35 6.53
N ARG A 30 -0.37 3.94 7.36
CA ARG A 30 -0.22 3.51 8.76
C ARG A 30 -1.50 3.70 9.57
N PHE A 31 -2.23 4.79 9.36
CA PHE A 31 -3.53 5.02 10.00
C PHE A 31 -4.53 3.92 9.63
N LEU A 32 -4.67 3.61 8.33
CA LEU A 32 -5.59 2.56 7.87
C LEU A 32 -5.25 1.18 8.48
N GLN A 33 -3.96 0.85 8.57
CA GLN A 33 -3.48 -0.40 9.18
C GLN A 33 -3.84 -0.55 10.67
N GLN A 34 -4.17 0.53 11.39
CA GLN A 34 -4.61 0.45 12.79
C GLN A 34 -6.03 -0.11 12.93
N TYR A 35 -6.86 0.05 11.91
CA TYR A 35 -8.28 -0.31 11.94
C TYR A 35 -8.62 -1.46 10.99
N GLU A 36 -7.86 -1.61 9.91
CA GLU A 36 -7.96 -2.76 9.02
C GLU A 36 -7.09 -3.88 9.58
N GLY A 37 -7.73 -4.90 10.17
CA GLY A 37 -7.04 -6.15 10.49
C GLY A 37 -6.51 -6.75 9.20
N GLY A 38 -5.20 -6.71 9.00
CA GLY A 38 -4.56 -7.34 7.86
C GLY A 38 -5.00 -8.80 7.76
N VAL A 39 -5.51 -9.18 6.59
CA VAL A 39 -5.90 -10.57 6.30
C VAL A 39 -4.79 -11.27 5.52
N GLY A 40 -4.58 -12.55 5.81
CA GLY A 40 -3.62 -13.38 5.11
C GLY A 40 -2.38 -13.75 5.93
N ASP A 41 -1.54 -14.59 5.32
CA ASP A 41 -0.30 -15.08 5.92
C ASP A 41 0.87 -14.58 5.08
N TYR A 42 1.35 -13.37 5.42
CA TYR A 42 2.46 -12.75 4.70
C TYR A 42 3.74 -13.60 4.76
N THR A 43 3.92 -14.42 5.80
CA THR A 43 5.07 -15.32 5.89
C THR A 43 5.03 -16.36 4.77
N ARG A 44 3.90 -17.05 4.60
CA ARG A 44 3.69 -18.02 3.51
C ARG A 44 3.73 -17.35 2.13
N GLU A 45 3.13 -16.17 2.01
CA GLU A 45 3.14 -15.45 0.75
C GLU A 45 4.54 -14.99 0.36
N ARG A 46 5.28 -14.40 1.30
CA ARG A 46 6.67 -13.97 1.11
C ARG A 46 7.57 -15.12 0.71
N GLU A 47 7.40 -16.29 1.32
CA GLU A 47 8.17 -17.49 0.94
C GLU A 47 7.93 -17.85 -0.53
N ARG A 48 6.67 -17.82 -0.99
CA ARG A 48 6.34 -18.07 -2.40
C ARG A 48 6.90 -16.99 -3.33
N LEU A 49 6.73 -15.71 -2.97
CA LEU A 49 7.17 -14.58 -3.79
C LEU A 49 8.69 -14.52 -3.96
N LEU A 50 9.44 -14.87 -2.91
CA LEU A 50 10.90 -14.79 -2.90
C LEU A 50 11.58 -16.14 -3.18
N LYS A 51 10.80 -17.19 -3.49
CA LYS A 51 11.35 -18.52 -3.72
C LYS A 51 12.34 -18.49 -4.88
N GLY A 52 13.58 -18.89 -4.61
CA GLY A 52 14.64 -18.96 -5.61
C GLY A 52 15.29 -17.63 -5.96
N LEU A 53 14.91 -16.50 -5.33
CA LEU A 53 15.57 -15.22 -5.50
C LEU A 53 16.68 -15.06 -4.45
N SER A 54 17.90 -14.81 -4.91
CA SER A 54 18.99 -14.36 -4.05
C SER A 54 18.99 -12.84 -3.91
N VAL A 55 19.62 -12.34 -2.85
CA VAL A 55 19.84 -10.89 -2.67
C VAL A 55 20.62 -10.29 -3.84
N LYS A 56 21.54 -11.07 -4.44
CA LYS A 56 22.31 -10.63 -5.60
C LYS A 56 21.41 -10.39 -6.80
N ASP A 57 20.48 -11.30 -7.08
CA ASP A 57 19.53 -11.19 -8.20
C ASP A 57 18.65 -9.94 -8.06
N ILE A 58 18.20 -9.65 -6.83
CA ILE A 58 17.40 -8.47 -6.52
C ILE A 58 18.19 -7.18 -6.77
N ILE A 59 19.46 -7.13 -6.34
CA ILE A 59 20.33 -5.95 -6.53
C ILE A 59 20.59 -5.72 -8.02
N GLU A 60 20.76 -6.78 -8.80
CA GLU A 60 20.98 -6.69 -10.25
C GLU A 60 19.75 -6.13 -10.96
N ASP A 61 18.55 -6.63 -10.66
CA ASP A 61 17.28 -6.10 -11.21
C ASP A 61 17.08 -4.60 -10.89
N ILE A 62 17.39 -4.18 -9.65
CA ILE A 62 17.32 -2.76 -9.27
C ILE A 62 18.26 -1.90 -10.10
N LYS A 63 19.49 -2.38 -10.36
CA LYS A 63 20.48 -1.65 -11.16
C LYS A 63 20.00 -1.52 -12.60
N GLU A 64 19.47 -2.58 -13.21
CA GLU A 64 18.96 -2.55 -14.57
C GLU A 64 17.78 -1.57 -14.71
N LYS A 65 16.81 -1.61 -13.79
CA LYS A 65 15.67 -0.66 -13.80
C LYS A 65 16.07 0.80 -13.69
N ARG A 66 17.18 1.11 -13.01
CA ARG A 66 17.71 2.47 -12.89
C ARG A 66 18.44 2.96 -14.13
N LYS A 67 18.94 2.07 -14.98
CA LYS A 67 19.59 2.44 -16.26
C LYS A 67 18.57 2.82 -17.33
N VAL A 68 17.35 2.27 -17.24
CA VAL A 68 16.25 2.51 -18.20
C VAL A 68 15.49 3.80 -17.88
N ARG A 69 15.76 4.42 -16.73
CA ARG A 69 15.09 5.64 -16.25
C ARG A 69 15.98 6.86 -16.45
#